data_AF-A0AAJ2BU68-F1
#
_entry.id   AF-A0AAJ2BU68-F1
#
_cell.length_a   1.000
_cell.length_b   1.000
_cell.length_c   1.000
_cell.angle_alpha   90.00
_cell.angle_beta   90.00
_cell.angle_gamma   90.00
#
_symmetry.space_group_name_H-M   'P 1'
#
loop_
_entity.id
_entity.type
_entity.pdbx_description
1 polymer ?
#
loop_
_entity_poly.entity_id
_entity_poly.type
_entity_poly.pdbx_seq_one_letter_code
_entity_poly.pdbx_strand_id
1 'polypeptide(L)'
;MKRLSFVLLLVGLSGCSSTPSTPPADPSQFGGHTQEQVKQSFGTPQHISQLDSLVVYEYRNLRASGSPVATYSFLIENERVIESTPGTLQLYREDGITKVRAESL
;
A
#
# COMPACT_ATOMS: atom_id res chain seq x y z
N MET A 1 52.99 -24.54 30.24
CA MET A 1 52.76 -24.63 28.77
C MET A 1 51.89 -23.47 28.34
N LYS A 2 52.13 -22.99 27.12
CA LYS A 2 51.89 -21.64 26.60
C LYS A 2 50.42 -21.46 26.15
N ARG A 3 49.90 -20.24 26.33
CA ARG A 3 48.53 -19.78 25.97
C ARG A 3 48.34 -19.63 24.45
N LEU A 4 47.09 -19.30 24.06
CA LEU A 4 46.59 -18.76 22.78
C LEU A 4 46.21 -19.81 21.72
N SER A 5 45.12 -19.72 20.96
CA SER A 5 44.12 -18.65 20.75
C SER A 5 42.82 -19.28 20.24
N PHE A 6 41.68 -18.80 20.75
CA PHE A 6 40.35 -19.07 20.19
C PHE A 6 40.16 -18.20 18.95
N VAL A 7 40.13 -18.79 17.76
CA VAL A 7 39.76 -18.11 16.51
C VAL A 7 38.28 -18.38 16.24
N LEU A 8 37.42 -17.47 16.68
CA LEU A 8 36.01 -17.41 16.28
C LEU A 8 35.93 -16.66 14.94
N LEU A 9 35.99 -17.42 13.84
CA LEU A 9 35.63 -16.93 12.52
C LEU A 9 34.14 -17.27 12.29
N LEU A 10 33.28 -16.31 12.60
CA LEU A 10 31.87 -16.33 12.20
C LEU A 10 31.78 -16.12 10.68
N VAL A 11 31.71 -17.22 9.97
CA VAL A 11 31.49 -17.27 8.53
C VAL A 11 30.01 -17.01 8.22
N GLY A 12 29.75 -15.96 7.45
CA GLY A 12 28.72 -15.96 6.42
C GLY A 12 27.25 -15.87 6.84
N LEU A 13 26.79 -14.70 7.28
CA LEU A 13 25.40 -14.29 7.04
C LEU A 13 25.28 -13.72 5.60
N SER A 14 25.48 -14.59 4.60
CA SER A 14 25.03 -14.32 3.23
C SER A 14 23.59 -14.81 3.09
N GLY A 15 22.69 -14.17 3.82
CA GLY A 15 21.25 -14.32 3.65
C GLY A 15 20.74 -13.33 2.61
N CYS A 16 21.27 -13.33 1.39
CA CYS A 16 20.56 -12.75 0.26
C CYS A 16 19.41 -13.71 -0.05
N SER A 17 18.33 -13.61 0.73
CA SER A 17 17.06 -14.20 0.35
C SER A 17 16.62 -13.44 -0.89
N SER A 18 16.98 -13.97 -2.05
CA SER A 18 16.42 -13.57 -3.33
C SER A 18 14.95 -13.95 -3.28
N THR A 19 14.13 -13.04 -2.72
CA THR A 19 12.69 -13.13 -2.82
C THR A 19 12.39 -13.24 -4.31
N PRO A 20 11.76 -14.35 -4.76
CA PRO A 20 11.28 -14.40 -6.13
C PRO A 20 10.40 -13.17 -6.34
N SER A 21 10.52 -12.52 -7.50
CA SER A 21 9.71 -11.36 -7.85
C SER A 21 8.24 -11.75 -7.75
N THR A 22 7.63 -11.48 -6.60
CA THR A 22 6.20 -11.69 -6.40
C THR A 22 5.53 -10.87 -7.49
N PRO A 23 4.60 -11.45 -8.28
CA PRO A 23 3.85 -10.67 -9.25
C PRO A 23 3.28 -9.43 -8.53
N PRO A 24 3.23 -8.28 -9.22
CA PRO A 24 2.72 -7.05 -8.61
C PRO A 24 1.34 -7.34 -8.03
N ALA A 25 1.14 -7.00 -6.76
CA ALA A 25 -0.09 -7.30 -6.06
C ALA A 25 -1.26 -6.61 -6.78
N ASP A 26 -2.37 -7.31 -6.98
CA ASP A 26 -3.54 -6.72 -7.63
C ASP A 26 -4.24 -5.77 -6.64
N PRO A 27 -4.34 -4.46 -6.93
CA PRO A 27 -4.90 -3.50 -5.99
C PRO A 27 -6.40 -3.72 -5.70
N SER A 28 -7.11 -4.47 -6.56
CA SER A 28 -8.51 -4.86 -6.31
C SER A 28 -8.68 -5.83 -5.14
N GLN A 29 -7.60 -6.45 -4.66
CA GLN A 29 -7.64 -7.47 -3.61
C GLN A 29 -7.28 -6.94 -2.21
N PHE A 30 -7.21 -5.62 -2.03
CA PHE A 30 -6.73 -5.01 -0.78
C PHE A 30 -7.84 -4.68 0.24
N GLY A 31 -9.10 -5.04 -0.01
CA GLY A 31 -10.17 -4.89 0.98
C GLY A 31 -9.79 -5.52 2.33
N GLY A 32 -9.86 -4.75 3.42
CA GLY A 32 -9.50 -5.17 4.79
C GLY A 32 -8.01 -5.06 5.15
N HIS A 33 -7.12 -4.80 4.18
CA HIS A 33 -5.70 -4.60 4.43
C HIS A 33 -5.44 -3.30 5.20
N THR A 34 -4.36 -3.26 5.98
CA THR A 34 -3.96 -2.04 6.70
C THR A 34 -3.26 -1.05 5.79
N GLN A 35 -3.20 0.21 6.22
CA GLN A 35 -2.45 1.26 5.53
C GLN A 35 -0.97 0.88 5.30
N GLU A 36 -0.35 0.21 6.26
CA GLU A 36 1.05 -0.25 6.19
C GLU A 36 1.19 -1.31 5.10
N GLN A 37 0.24 -2.26 5.01
CA GLN A 37 0.25 -3.28 3.97
C GLN A 37 0.10 -2.68 2.58
N VAL A 38 -0.80 -1.69 2.41
CA VAL A 38 -0.94 -0.93 1.16
C VAL A 38 0.38 -0.23 0.80
N LYS A 39 1.00 0.47 1.76
CA LYS A 39 2.28 1.16 1.55
C LYS A 39 3.44 0.22 1.27
N GLN A 40 3.47 -0.96 1.88
CA GLN A 40 4.49 -1.98 1.61
C GLN A 40 4.36 -2.56 0.20
N SER A 41 3.13 -2.72 -0.30
CA SER A 41 2.89 -3.27 -1.65
C SER A 41 3.06 -2.24 -2.76
N PHE A 42 2.63 -0.99 -2.55
CA PHE A 42 2.56 0.01 -3.62
C PHE A 42 3.45 1.24 -3.41
N GLY A 43 4.16 1.31 -2.28
CA GLY A 43 4.96 2.46 -1.89
C GLY A 43 4.13 3.60 -1.31
N THR A 44 4.68 4.81 -1.29
CA THR A 44 4.01 6.00 -0.77
C THR A 44 2.92 6.47 -1.73
N PRO A 45 1.68 6.75 -1.27
CA PRO A 45 0.64 7.34 -2.11
C PRO A 45 1.09 8.68 -2.68
N GLN A 46 0.74 8.97 -3.94
CA GLN A 46 1.03 10.26 -4.56
C GLN A 46 0.11 11.36 -4.02
N HIS A 47 -1.13 11.03 -3.66
CA HIS A 47 -2.02 11.95 -3.00
C HIS A 47 -2.75 11.26 -1.84
N ILE A 48 -2.91 12.01 -0.74
CA ILE A 48 -3.65 11.62 0.45
C ILE A 48 -4.69 12.69 0.71
N SER A 49 -5.96 12.29 0.81
CA SER A 49 -7.07 13.15 1.23
C SER A 49 -7.70 12.56 2.49
N GLN A 50 -8.13 13.41 3.42
CA GLN A 50 -8.72 12.97 4.68
C GLN A 50 -9.89 13.88 5.07
N LEU A 51 -10.99 13.27 5.48
CA LEU A 51 -12.16 13.96 6.02
C LEU A 51 -12.82 13.07 7.09
N ASP A 52 -12.87 13.57 8.31
CA ASP A 52 -13.29 12.81 9.50
C ASP A 52 -12.48 11.50 9.67
N SER A 53 -13.16 10.36 9.73
CA SER A 53 -12.56 9.02 9.83
C SER A 53 -12.06 8.47 8.50
N LEU A 54 -12.47 9.07 7.37
CA LEU A 54 -12.14 8.58 6.04
C LEU A 54 -10.83 9.17 5.53
N VAL A 55 -10.00 8.29 4.98
CA VAL A 55 -8.75 8.62 4.30
C VAL A 55 -8.79 8.02 2.91
N VAL A 56 -8.37 8.76 1.89
CA VAL A 56 -8.16 8.27 0.54
C VAL A 56 -6.68 8.28 0.24
N TYR A 57 -6.14 7.13 -0.17
CA TYR A 57 -4.82 7.02 -0.78
C TYR A 57 -4.98 6.89 -2.28
N GLU A 58 -4.45 7.84 -3.04
CA GLU A 58 -4.37 7.79 -4.50
C GLU A 58 -2.98 7.36 -4.95
N TYR A 59 -2.97 6.36 -5.82
CA TYR A 59 -1.78 5.86 -6.50
C TYR A 59 -1.86 6.10 -8.00
N ARG A 60 -0.88 6.85 -8.53
CA ARG A 60 -0.74 7.06 -9.98
C ARG A 60 0.16 6.00 -10.58
N ASN A 61 -0.13 5.62 -11.83
CA ASN A 61 0.44 4.50 -12.56
C ASN A 61 0.22 3.12 -11.88
N LEU A 62 -0.76 3.03 -10.97
CA LEU A 62 -1.23 1.76 -10.42
C LEU A 62 -2.50 1.34 -11.16
N ARG A 63 -2.50 0.13 -11.71
CA ARG A 63 -3.57 -0.38 -12.57
C ARG A 63 -3.98 -1.77 -12.12
N ALA A 64 -5.28 -1.96 -11.89
CA ALA A 64 -5.85 -3.30 -11.73
C ALA A 64 -5.89 -4.05 -13.06
N SER A 65 -5.81 -5.37 -13.00
CA SER A 65 -5.88 -6.25 -14.17
C SER A 65 -7.11 -5.95 -15.01
N GLY A 66 -6.93 -5.62 -16.29
CA GLY A 66 -8.03 -5.31 -17.22
C GLY A 66 -8.62 -3.90 -17.12
N SER A 67 -8.16 -3.05 -16.20
CA SER A 67 -8.60 -1.65 -16.14
C SER A 67 -7.84 -0.77 -17.15
N PRO A 68 -8.52 0.10 -17.92
CA PRO A 68 -7.85 1.09 -18.77
C PRO A 68 -7.26 2.25 -17.95
N VAL A 69 -7.73 2.43 -16.72
CA VAL A 69 -7.35 3.52 -15.82
C VAL A 69 -5.99 3.23 -15.19
N ALA A 70 -5.10 4.23 -15.20
CA ALA A 70 -3.76 4.16 -14.60
C ALA A 70 -3.68 4.88 -13.25
N THR A 71 -4.82 5.10 -12.59
CA THR A 71 -4.91 5.63 -11.23
C THR A 71 -5.72 4.65 -10.39
N TYR A 72 -5.33 4.47 -9.15
CA TYR A 72 -6.09 3.62 -8.23
C TYR A 72 -6.19 4.29 -6.87
N SER A 73 -7.40 4.27 -6.30
CA SER A 73 -7.66 4.83 -4.99
C SER A 73 -8.06 3.75 -4.00
N PHE A 74 -7.58 3.88 -2.77
CA PHE A 74 -8.01 3.10 -1.62
C PHE A 74 -8.74 4.02 -0.65
N LEU A 75 -10.02 3.73 -0.39
CA LEU A 75 -10.76 4.34 0.69
C LEU A 75 -10.49 3.57 1.98
N ILE A 76 -10.09 4.28 3.02
CA ILE A 76 -9.62 3.74 4.28
C ILE A 76 -10.44 4.35 5.41
N GLU A 77 -10.86 3.51 6.34
CA GLU A 77 -11.46 3.90 7.60
C GLU A 77 -10.87 3.03 8.71
N ASN A 78 -10.61 3.61 9.89
CA ASN A 78 -10.05 2.87 11.03
C ASN A 78 -8.79 2.07 10.66
N GLU A 79 -7.87 2.71 9.93
CA GLU A 79 -6.59 2.15 9.46
C GLU A 79 -6.70 0.98 8.46
N ARG A 80 -7.91 0.65 7.99
CA ARG A 80 -8.14 -0.45 7.04
C ARG A 80 -8.82 0.01 5.76
N VAL A 81 -8.44 -0.60 4.66
CA VAL A 81 -9.10 -0.39 3.36
C VAL A 81 -10.52 -0.93 3.45
N ILE A 82 -11.50 -0.07 3.18
CA ILE A 82 -12.92 -0.43 3.06
C ILE A 82 -13.37 -0.49 1.59
N GLU A 83 -12.67 0.21 0.69
CA GLU A 83 -12.93 0.16 -0.76
C GLU A 83 -11.64 0.31 -1.59
N SER A 84 -11.56 -0.44 -2.69
CA SER A 84 -10.51 -0.40 -3.69
C SER A 84 -11.14 -0.02 -5.04
N THR A 85 -10.79 1.14 -5.60
CA THR A 85 -11.51 1.72 -6.75
C THR A 85 -10.53 2.20 -7.82
N PRO A 86 -10.65 1.74 -9.08
CA PRO A 86 -9.94 2.37 -10.19
C PRO A 86 -10.36 3.84 -10.35
N GLY A 87 -9.40 4.74 -10.50
CA GLY A 87 -9.63 6.18 -10.63
C GLY A 87 -9.31 6.94 -9.36
N THR A 88 -9.80 8.17 -9.29
CA THR A 88 -9.62 9.09 -8.16
C THR A 88 -10.90 9.13 -7.32
N LEU A 89 -10.74 9.11 -6.00
CA LEU A 89 -11.83 9.34 -5.05
C LEU A 89 -11.70 10.72 -4.40
N GLN A 90 -12.81 11.45 -4.35
CA GLN A 90 -12.92 12.72 -3.65
C GLN A 90 -13.79 12.57 -2.40
N LEU A 91 -13.27 13.02 -1.26
CA LEU A 91 -14.03 13.19 -0.03
C LEU A 91 -14.64 14.60 -0.01
N TYR A 92 -15.92 14.70 0.32
CA TYR A 92 -16.62 15.98 0.44
C TYR A 92 -17.70 15.94 1.52
N ARG A 93 -18.14 17.11 1.97
CA ARG A 93 -19.24 17.24 2.93
C ARG A 93 -20.48 17.76 2.24
N GLU A 94 -21.60 17.10 2.47
CA GLU A 94 -22.92 17.51 2.00
C GLU A 94 -23.92 17.28 3.13
N ASP A 95 -24.65 18.33 3.50
CA ASP A 95 -25.63 18.31 4.60
C ASP A 95 -25.09 17.77 5.94
N GLY A 96 -23.81 18.07 6.23
CA GLY A 96 -23.14 17.62 7.45
C GLY A 96 -22.69 16.15 7.42
N ILE A 97 -22.95 15.43 6.32
CA ILE A 97 -22.54 14.04 6.12
C ILE A 97 -21.31 14.02 5.21
N THR A 98 -20.31 13.24 5.60
CA THR A 98 -19.14 12.98 4.76
C THR A 98 -19.49 11.96 3.69
N LYS A 99 -19.22 12.31 2.43
CA LYS A 99 -19.53 11.53 1.24
C LYS A 99 -18.26 11.28 0.42
N VAL A 100 -18.31 10.24 -0.38
CA VAL A 100 -17.24 9.83 -1.31
C VAL A 100 -17.80 9.89 -2.73
N ARG A 101 -17.02 10.43 -3.66
CA ARG A 101 -17.33 10.46 -5.09
C ARG A 101 -16.15 9.88 -5.86
N ALA A 102 -16.43 8.97 -6.79
CA ALA A 102 -15.47 8.61 -7.83
C ALA A 102 -15.49 9.68 -8.92
N GLU A 103 -14.33 10.25 -9.23
CA GLU A 103 -14.20 11.15 -10.37
C GLU A 103 -14.14 10.30 -11.65
N SER A 104 -15.04 10.60 -12.60
CA SER A 104 -15.00 9.96 -13.91
C SER A 104 -13.78 10.46 -14.68
N LEU A 105 -12.94 9.53 -15.13
CA LEU A 105 -11.80 9.78 -16.00
C LEU A 105 -12.19 9.75 -17.48
#